data_AF-A0A7L0SD97-F1
#
_entry.id   AF-A0A7L0SD97-F1
#
_cell.length_a   1.000
_cell.length_b   1.000
_cell.length_c   1.000
_cell.angle_alpha   90.00
_cell.angle_beta   90.00
_cell.angle_gamma   90.00
#
_symmetry.space_group_name_H-M   'P 1'
#
loop_
_entity.id
_entity.type
_entity.pdbx_description
1 polymer ?
#
loop_
_entity_poly.entity_id
_entity_poly.type
_entity_poly.pdbx_seq_one_letter_code
_entity_poly.pdbx_strand_id
1 'polypeptide(L)'
;QEFPSPPEKPQPPRASADSPPRLEFPPPNVISPPPVYRAPPRQGHIPPPDEDPPLRPLPKELVLKLYKTMTLLNTMDRILYESQRQGRISFYMTNYGEEGTHVGSAAALDDTDLVFGQYREAGVLMYRGYPLDLFMAQCYGNISDPGKGRQMPVHYGCRDRHFVTISSPLATQIPQAVGAAYAIKRADANRAVICYFGEGAASEGDAHAGFNFAATLECPIVFFCRNNGYAISTPTSEQYRGDGIAARGPGYGLMSIRVDGNDVFAVYNATKEARRRAVAENQPFLIEAMTY
;
A
#
# COMPACT_ATOMS: atom_id res chain seq x y z
N GLN A 1 -47.05 30.71 -32.30
CA GLN A 1 -46.77 29.47 -31.55
C GLN A 1 -45.26 29.37 -31.45
N GLU A 2 -44.69 29.79 -30.32
CA GLU A 2 -43.28 29.51 -30.02
C GLU A 2 -43.21 28.04 -29.61
N PHE A 3 -42.47 27.24 -30.38
CA PHE A 3 -42.10 25.90 -29.96
C PHE A 3 -40.97 26.05 -28.94
N PRO A 4 -41.11 25.53 -27.70
CA PRO A 4 -40.01 25.55 -26.75
C PRO A 4 -38.92 24.62 -27.29
N SER A 5 -37.77 25.19 -27.64
CA SER A 5 -36.56 24.43 -27.91
C SER A 5 -36.23 23.58 -26.68
N PRO A 6 -36.02 22.26 -26.82
CA PRO A 6 -35.63 21.44 -25.68
C PRO A 6 -34.30 21.98 -25.12
N PRO A 7 -34.12 22.00 -23.79
CA PRO A 7 -32.89 22.50 -23.21
C PRO A 7 -31.71 21.68 -23.73
N GLU A 8 -30.82 22.33 -24.49
CA GLU A 8 -29.52 21.78 -24.89
C GLU A 8 -28.67 21.60 -23.64
N LYS A 9 -28.86 20.48 -22.92
CA LYS A 9 -27.87 20.03 -21.96
C LYS A 9 -26.65 19.57 -22.77
N PRO A 10 -25.46 20.15 -22.57
CA PRO A 10 -24.28 19.64 -23.24
C PRO A 10 -24.01 18.22 -22.76
N GLN A 11 -23.86 17.30 -23.72
CA GLN A 11 -23.39 15.93 -23.49
C GLN A 11 -21.96 15.83 -24.02
N PRO A 12 -20.95 16.39 -23.31
CA PRO A 12 -19.58 16.26 -23.78
C PRO A 12 -19.20 14.77 -23.75
N PRO A 13 -18.57 14.23 -24.82
CA PRO A 13 -18.31 12.79 -24.96
C PRO A 13 -17.29 12.23 -23.95
N ARG A 14 -16.71 13.08 -23.10
CA ARG A 14 -15.55 12.76 -22.25
C ARG A 14 -15.80 13.00 -20.76
N ALA A 15 -16.97 13.51 -20.36
CA ALA A 15 -17.33 13.71 -18.96
C ALA A 15 -18.86 13.69 -18.80
N SER A 16 -19.35 12.98 -17.79
CA SER A 16 -20.74 13.09 -17.35
C SER A 16 -20.82 14.23 -16.33
N ALA A 17 -21.17 15.44 -16.78
CA ALA A 17 -21.27 16.62 -15.92
C ALA A 17 -22.44 17.51 -16.34
N ASP A 18 -23.13 18.09 -15.34
CA ASP A 18 -24.11 19.15 -15.58
C ASP A 18 -23.39 20.49 -15.83
N SER A 19 -24.02 21.38 -16.61
CA SER A 19 -23.51 22.74 -16.81
C SER A 19 -23.73 23.59 -15.56
N PRO A 20 -22.67 24.13 -14.94
CA PRO A 20 -22.85 24.99 -13.79
C PRO A 20 -23.51 26.31 -14.23
N PRO A 21 -24.46 26.85 -13.45
CA PRO A 21 -25.14 28.11 -13.78
C PRO A 21 -24.25 29.35 -13.59
N ARG A 22 -23.06 29.20 -12.99
CA ARG A 22 -22.09 30.26 -12.69
C ARG A 22 -20.67 29.76 -12.88
N LEU A 23 -19.76 30.69 -13.16
CA LEU A 23 -18.33 30.41 -13.19
C LEU A 23 -17.82 30.22 -11.76
N GLU A 24 -17.45 28.99 -11.42
CA GLU A 24 -16.97 28.60 -10.10
C GLU A 24 -15.76 27.66 -10.25
N PHE A 25 -14.72 27.90 -9.45
CA PHE A 25 -13.61 26.97 -9.31
C PHE A 25 -13.84 26.11 -8.06
N PRO A 26 -13.93 24.77 -8.18
CA PRO A 26 -14.07 23.93 -7.01
C PRO A 26 -12.78 24.03 -6.16
N PRO A 27 -12.87 24.42 -4.88
CA PRO A 27 -11.69 24.47 -4.02
C PRO A 27 -11.21 23.04 -3.72
N PRO A 28 -9.89 22.84 -3.55
CA PRO A 28 -9.40 21.56 -3.04
C PRO A 28 -9.89 21.35 -1.61
N ASN A 29 -10.55 20.23 -1.34
CA ASN A 29 -11.12 19.94 -0.02
C ASN A 29 -10.04 19.40 0.94
N VAL A 30 -9.07 20.24 1.31
CA VAL A 30 -7.95 19.87 2.21
C VAL A 30 -8.33 20.05 3.69
N ILE A 31 -9.39 20.81 3.98
CA ILE A 31 -9.78 21.20 5.35
C ILE A 31 -10.68 20.13 6.00
N SER A 32 -11.37 19.31 5.21
CA SER A 32 -12.17 18.18 5.68
C SER A 32 -11.74 16.89 4.98
N PRO A 33 -10.56 16.34 5.35
CA PRO A 33 -9.98 15.17 4.71
C PRO A 33 -10.85 13.91 4.93
N PRO A 34 -10.74 12.86 4.07
CA PRO A 34 -11.29 11.56 4.35
C PRO A 34 -10.86 11.09 5.74
N PRO A 35 -11.79 10.53 6.53
CA PRO A 35 -11.48 10.08 7.87
C PRO A 35 -10.40 9.00 7.85
N VAL A 36 -9.54 9.02 8.87
CA VAL A 36 -8.56 7.95 9.11
C VAL A 36 -9.30 6.79 9.76
N TYR A 37 -9.48 5.68 9.04
CA TYR A 37 -10.14 4.50 9.58
C TYR A 37 -9.29 3.87 10.70
N ARG A 38 -9.93 3.59 11.84
CA ARG A 38 -9.40 2.84 12.97
C ARG A 38 -10.32 1.66 13.23
N ALA A 39 -9.76 0.51 13.61
CA ALA A 39 -10.59 -0.62 13.97
C ALA A 39 -11.32 -0.32 15.28
N PRO A 40 -12.60 -0.72 15.42
CA PRO A 40 -13.32 -0.56 16.67
C PRO A 40 -12.62 -1.33 17.80
N PRO A 41 -12.62 -0.80 19.04
CA PRO A 41 -11.97 -1.45 20.17
C PRO A 41 -12.55 -2.83 20.46
N ARG A 42 -11.69 -3.77 20.92
CA ARG A 42 -12.10 -5.12 21.29
C ARG A 42 -12.85 -5.13 22.63
N GLN A 43 -14.18 -5.28 22.55
CA GLN A 43 -15.15 -5.44 23.64
C GLN A 43 -15.39 -4.20 24.53
N GLY A 44 -16.68 -3.90 24.78
CA GLY A 44 -17.14 -2.91 25.76
C GLY A 44 -17.70 -1.59 25.19
N HIS A 45 -17.48 -1.33 23.90
CA HIS A 45 -18.08 -0.19 23.20
C HIS A 45 -19.14 -0.68 22.22
N ILE A 46 -20.37 -0.19 22.36
CA ILE A 46 -21.37 -0.34 21.31
C ILE A 46 -21.02 0.75 20.30
N PRO A 47 -20.57 0.40 19.07
CA PRO A 47 -20.32 1.39 18.06
C PRO A 47 -21.61 2.19 17.78
N PRO A 48 -21.53 3.49 17.48
CA PRO A 48 -22.65 4.26 16.92
C PRO A 48 -23.36 3.51 15.77
N PRO A 49 -24.64 3.79 15.50
CA PRO A 49 -25.42 3.12 14.45
C PRO A 49 -24.80 3.23 13.05
N ASP A 50 -23.88 4.18 12.86
CA ASP A 50 -23.26 4.56 11.60
C ASP A 50 -21.87 3.91 11.41
N GLU A 51 -21.39 3.14 12.39
CA GLU A 51 -20.10 2.43 12.35
C GLU A 51 -20.28 0.96 11.97
N ASP A 52 -19.27 0.40 11.29
CA ASP A 52 -19.26 -1.02 10.92
C ASP A 52 -19.44 -1.93 12.15
N PRO A 53 -20.12 -3.08 11.99
CA PRO A 53 -20.31 -4.01 13.09
C PRO A 53 -18.96 -4.43 13.71
N PRO A 54 -18.92 -4.71 15.03
CA PRO A 54 -17.70 -5.11 15.70
C PRO A 54 -17.10 -6.31 15.01
N LEU A 55 -15.80 -6.23 14.73
CA LEU A 55 -15.09 -7.21 13.93
C LEU A 55 -15.28 -8.62 14.47
N ARG A 56 -15.45 -9.58 13.55
CA ARG A 56 -15.30 -10.98 13.89
C ARG A 56 -13.92 -11.15 14.52
N PRO A 57 -13.82 -11.61 15.78
CA PRO A 57 -12.54 -11.66 16.45
C PRO A 57 -11.59 -12.58 15.68
N LEU A 58 -10.43 -12.04 15.30
CA LEU A 58 -9.39 -12.85 14.67
C LEU A 58 -8.96 -13.97 15.62
N PRO A 59 -8.67 -15.19 15.10
CA PRO A 59 -8.20 -16.29 15.93
C PRO A 59 -6.98 -15.88 16.76
N LYS A 60 -6.91 -16.34 18.02
CA LYS A 60 -5.80 -16.03 18.95
C LYS A 60 -4.44 -16.34 18.32
N GLU A 61 -4.34 -17.45 17.60
CA GLU A 61 -3.11 -17.87 16.92
C GLU A 61 -2.65 -16.86 15.86
N LEU A 62 -3.57 -16.34 15.06
CA LEU A 62 -3.27 -15.30 14.07
C LEU A 62 -2.78 -14.03 14.76
N VAL A 63 -3.45 -13.58 15.83
CA VAL A 63 -3.05 -12.38 16.58
C VAL A 63 -1.65 -12.55 17.19
N LEU A 64 -1.35 -13.73 17.75
CA LEU A 64 -0.02 -14.04 18.25
C LEU A 64 1.03 -14.07 17.13
N LYS A 65 0.68 -14.56 15.93
CA LYS A 65 1.56 -14.51 14.76
C LYS A 65 1.86 -13.05 14.39
N LEU A 66 0.85 -12.18 14.28
CA LEU A 66 1.04 -10.75 14.00
C LEU A 66 2.02 -10.13 15.00
N TYR A 67 1.76 -10.31 16.30
CA TYR A 67 2.60 -9.75 17.36
C TYR A 67 4.04 -10.26 17.30
N LYS A 68 4.23 -11.59 17.21
CA LYS A 68 5.58 -12.21 17.15
C LYS A 68 6.34 -11.79 15.90
N THR A 69 5.67 -11.66 14.76
CA THR A 69 6.32 -11.20 13.52
C THR A 69 6.81 -9.76 13.66
N MET A 70 5.99 -8.85 14.21
CA MET A 70 6.40 -7.46 14.44
C MET A 70 7.57 -7.35 15.42
N THR A 71 7.52 -8.08 16.55
CA THR A 71 8.61 -8.02 17.54
C THR A 71 9.89 -8.71 17.06
N LEU A 72 9.79 -9.77 16.25
CA LEU A 72 10.95 -10.42 15.64
C LEU A 72 11.62 -9.49 14.61
N LEU A 73 10.83 -8.80 13.79
CA LEU A 73 11.33 -7.78 12.87
C LEU A 73 12.05 -6.66 13.62
N ASN A 74 11.43 -6.11 14.67
CA ASN A 74 12.04 -5.08 15.51
C ASN A 74 13.35 -5.55 16.16
N THR A 75 13.41 -6.81 16.59
CA THR A 75 14.63 -7.42 17.16
C THR A 75 15.73 -7.54 16.13
N MET A 76 15.40 -8.03 14.92
CA MET A 76 16.35 -8.12 13.81
C MET A 76 16.89 -6.74 13.42
N ASP A 77 16.02 -5.73 13.37
CA ASP A 77 16.40 -4.35 13.06
C ASP A 77 17.42 -3.78 14.04
N ARG A 78 17.22 -3.98 15.35
CA ARG A 78 18.18 -3.52 16.37
C ARG A 78 19.57 -4.11 16.16
N ILE A 79 19.64 -5.40 15.85
CA ILE A 79 20.90 -6.13 15.65
C ILE A 79 21.59 -5.67 14.36
N LEU A 80 20.86 -5.63 13.24
CA LEU A 80 21.42 -5.30 11.94
C LEU A 80 21.75 -3.81 11.79
N TYR A 81 21.00 -2.93 12.45
CA TYR A 81 21.33 -1.51 12.53
C TYR A 81 22.68 -1.32 13.25
N GLU A 82 22.90 -1.99 14.39
CA GLU A 82 24.17 -1.92 15.10
C GLU A 82 25.32 -2.56 14.29
N SER A 83 25.06 -3.68 13.62
CA SER A 83 26.00 -4.31 12.68
C SER A 83 26.46 -3.31 11.59
N GLN A 84 25.54 -2.52 11.07
CA GLN A 84 25.85 -1.46 10.10
C GLN A 84 26.68 -0.34 10.71
N ARG A 85 26.38 0.10 11.94
CA ARG A 85 27.17 1.12 12.66
C ARG A 85 28.61 0.67 12.93
N GLN A 86 28.83 -0.63 13.10
CA GLN A 86 30.16 -1.24 13.22
C GLN A 86 30.86 -1.50 11.87
N GLY A 87 30.23 -1.18 10.74
CA GLY A 87 30.78 -1.43 9.41
C GLY A 87 30.82 -2.90 8.99
N ARG A 88 30.10 -3.79 9.69
CA ARG A 88 30.03 -5.23 9.35
C ARG A 88 29.15 -5.48 8.12
N ILE A 89 28.17 -4.62 7.90
CA ILE A 89 27.39 -4.52 6.66
C ILE A 89 27.43 -3.07 6.17
N SER A 90 27.33 -2.87 4.86
CA SER A 90 27.53 -1.55 4.25
C SER A 90 26.36 -0.58 4.47
N PHE A 91 25.14 -1.10 4.54
CA PHE A 91 23.91 -0.31 4.61
C PHE A 91 22.81 -1.06 5.37
N TYR A 92 21.88 -0.32 5.97
CA TYR A 92 20.70 -0.90 6.61
C TYR A 92 19.61 0.15 6.78
N MET A 93 18.35 -0.28 6.68
CA MET A 93 17.16 0.53 6.95
C MET A 93 16.26 -0.26 7.88
N THR A 94 15.84 0.38 8.97
CA THR A 94 14.94 -0.22 9.94
C THR A 94 13.48 -0.12 9.50
N ASN A 95 12.60 -0.85 10.16
CA ASN A 95 11.16 -0.91 9.91
C ASN A 95 10.34 -0.31 11.07
N TYR A 96 11.00 0.47 11.94
CA TYR A 96 10.36 1.08 13.11
C TYR A 96 9.19 1.97 12.70
N GLY A 97 8.05 1.79 13.39
CA GLY A 97 6.82 2.54 13.12
C GLY A 97 5.99 1.94 11.97
N GLU A 98 6.55 1.00 11.22
CA GLU A 98 5.89 0.44 10.02
C GLU A 98 5.62 -1.06 10.17
N GLU A 99 5.93 -1.67 11.32
CA GLU A 99 5.71 -3.09 11.53
C GLU A 99 4.22 -3.47 11.39
N GLY A 100 3.32 -2.60 11.86
CA GLY A 100 1.87 -2.78 11.76
C GLY A 100 1.36 -2.76 10.32
N THR A 101 1.84 -1.82 9.50
CA THR A 101 1.44 -1.70 8.09
C THR A 101 1.88 -2.93 7.30
N HIS A 102 3.11 -3.40 7.48
CA HIS A 102 3.62 -4.59 6.80
C HIS A 102 2.91 -5.87 7.22
N VAL A 103 2.83 -6.11 8.53
CA VAL A 103 2.35 -7.40 9.06
C VAL A 103 0.83 -7.51 8.97
N GLY A 104 0.11 -6.42 9.20
CA GLY A 104 -1.34 -6.36 9.06
C GLY A 104 -1.80 -6.60 7.62
N SER A 105 -1.15 -5.93 6.66
CA SER A 105 -1.49 -6.10 5.23
C SER A 105 -1.10 -7.48 4.72
N ALA A 106 0.10 -7.97 5.05
CA ALA A 106 0.55 -9.31 4.65
C ALA A 106 -0.38 -10.43 5.14
N ALA A 107 -0.95 -10.29 6.34
CA ALA A 107 -1.89 -11.25 6.90
C ALA A 107 -3.25 -11.30 6.22
N ALA A 108 -3.62 -10.22 5.51
CA ALA A 108 -4.89 -10.14 4.80
C ALA A 108 -4.83 -10.74 3.38
N LEU A 109 -3.62 -10.86 2.83
CA LEU A 109 -3.35 -11.45 1.51
C LEU A 109 -3.41 -12.97 1.56
N ASP A 110 -3.59 -13.58 0.39
CA ASP A 110 -3.30 -14.99 0.21
C ASP A 110 -1.78 -15.19 0.07
N ASP A 111 -1.27 -16.36 0.48
CA ASP A 111 0.18 -16.65 0.44
C ASP A 111 0.78 -16.52 -0.96
N THR A 112 -0.05 -16.75 -1.99
CA THR A 112 0.34 -16.62 -3.38
C THR A 112 0.17 -15.23 -3.97
N ASP A 113 -0.50 -14.28 -3.31
CA ASP A 113 -0.63 -12.92 -3.86
C ASP A 113 0.76 -12.31 -4.07
N LEU A 114 0.97 -11.65 -5.21
CA LEU A 114 2.29 -11.15 -5.61
C LEU A 114 2.56 -9.80 -4.95
N VAL A 115 3.75 -9.65 -4.38
CA VAL A 115 4.16 -8.44 -3.66
C VAL A 115 5.25 -7.70 -4.43
N PHE A 116 5.01 -6.43 -4.70
CA PHE A 116 6.04 -5.45 -5.09
C PHE A 116 6.24 -4.48 -3.93
N GLY A 117 7.50 -4.31 -3.51
CA GLY A 117 7.88 -3.40 -2.44
C GLY A 117 8.78 -2.27 -2.91
N GLN A 118 9.09 -1.34 -2.02
CA GLN A 118 10.02 -0.25 -2.25
C GLN A 118 11.36 -0.51 -1.56
N TYR A 119 11.36 -0.74 -0.23
CA TYR A 119 12.53 -1.13 0.56
C TYR A 119 12.27 -1.25 2.09
N ARG A 120 11.07 -0.93 2.59
CA ARG A 120 10.72 -1.13 4.01
C ARG A 120 9.83 -2.36 4.25
N GLU A 121 9.58 -3.19 3.24
CA GLU A 121 8.58 -4.25 3.32
C GLU A 121 9.09 -5.57 3.96
N ALA A 122 10.17 -5.53 4.76
CA ALA A 122 10.75 -6.73 5.38
C ALA A 122 9.76 -7.48 6.29
N GLY A 123 8.81 -6.76 6.90
CA GLY A 123 7.73 -7.36 7.69
C GLY A 123 6.81 -8.29 6.90
N VAL A 124 6.63 -8.05 5.59
CA VAL A 124 5.85 -8.92 4.71
C VAL A 124 6.56 -10.26 4.53
N LEU A 125 7.86 -10.24 4.24
CA LEU A 125 8.70 -11.44 4.15
C LEU A 125 8.75 -12.20 5.48
N MET A 126 8.90 -11.48 6.60
CA MET A 126 8.89 -12.08 7.94
C MET A 126 7.56 -12.78 8.22
N TYR A 127 6.42 -12.18 7.85
CA TYR A 127 5.10 -12.79 7.99
C TYR A 127 4.93 -14.05 7.13
N ARG A 128 5.51 -14.04 5.92
CA ARG A 128 5.58 -15.19 4.98
C ARG A 128 6.66 -16.21 5.37
N GLY A 129 7.21 -16.14 6.58
CA GLY A 129 8.15 -17.12 7.11
C GLY A 129 9.47 -17.14 6.34
N TYR A 130 9.95 -15.99 5.87
CA TYR A 130 11.28 -15.89 5.28
C TYR A 130 12.35 -16.18 6.35
N PRO A 131 13.30 -17.09 6.08
CA PRO A 131 14.33 -17.44 7.07
C PRO A 131 15.19 -16.25 7.45
N LEU A 132 15.49 -16.10 8.74
CA LEU A 132 16.42 -15.09 9.24
C LEU A 132 17.79 -15.20 8.54
N ASP A 133 18.27 -16.41 8.32
CA ASP A 133 19.53 -16.66 7.61
C ASP A 133 19.57 -16.03 6.21
N LEU A 134 18.43 -15.95 5.52
CA LEU A 134 18.35 -15.33 4.20
C LEU A 134 18.26 -13.80 4.26
N PHE A 135 17.63 -13.23 5.30
CA PHE A 135 17.75 -11.79 5.57
C PHE A 135 19.22 -11.41 5.81
N MET A 136 19.92 -12.19 6.65
CA MET A 136 21.33 -12.00 6.93
C MET A 136 22.18 -12.19 5.68
N ALA A 137 21.96 -13.27 4.93
CA ALA A 137 22.74 -13.58 3.73
C ALA A 137 22.73 -12.44 2.72
N GLN A 138 21.55 -11.85 2.48
CA GLN A 138 21.41 -10.71 1.56
C GLN A 138 22.13 -9.46 2.10
N CYS A 139 22.00 -9.14 3.39
CA CYS A 139 22.69 -7.99 3.97
C CYS A 139 24.22 -8.13 3.99
N TYR A 140 24.74 -9.34 4.15
CA TYR A 140 26.18 -9.63 4.13
C TYR A 140 26.72 -9.92 2.72
N GLY A 141 25.85 -10.12 1.73
CA GLY A 141 26.24 -10.55 0.37
C GLY A 141 27.03 -11.86 0.35
N ASN A 142 26.69 -12.81 1.24
CA ASN A 142 27.45 -14.05 1.39
C ASN A 142 26.98 -15.15 0.42
N ILE A 143 27.62 -16.32 0.46
CA ILE A 143 27.34 -17.45 -0.45
C ILE A 143 25.92 -18.01 -0.37
N SER A 144 25.20 -17.75 0.73
CA SER A 144 23.83 -18.19 0.93
C SER A 144 22.81 -17.19 0.36
N ASP A 145 23.24 -16.03 -0.15
CA ASP A 145 22.36 -15.04 -0.77
C ASP A 145 21.89 -15.51 -2.15
N PRO A 146 20.58 -15.76 -2.36
CA PRO A 146 20.05 -16.06 -3.69
C PRO A 146 20.28 -14.92 -4.70
N GLY A 147 20.41 -13.67 -4.22
CA GLY A 147 20.78 -12.48 -4.99
C GLY A 147 22.25 -12.42 -5.38
N LYS A 148 23.08 -13.36 -4.91
CA LYS A 148 24.50 -13.52 -5.23
C LYS A 148 25.37 -12.33 -4.84
N GLY A 149 24.99 -11.59 -3.79
CA GLY A 149 25.72 -10.42 -3.28
C GLY A 149 25.76 -9.23 -4.24
N ARG A 150 24.83 -9.16 -5.20
CA ARG A 150 24.86 -8.16 -6.28
C ARG A 150 24.15 -6.85 -5.96
N GLN A 151 23.27 -6.87 -4.97
CA GLN A 151 22.45 -5.72 -4.60
C GLN A 151 22.88 -5.17 -3.24
N MET A 152 22.54 -3.91 -3.00
CA MET A 152 22.72 -3.27 -1.70
C MET A 152 21.96 -4.05 -0.61
N PRO A 153 22.45 -4.09 0.65
CA PRO A 153 21.68 -4.64 1.77
C PRO A 153 20.25 -4.08 1.82
N VAL A 154 19.30 -4.88 2.30
CA VAL A 154 17.85 -4.60 2.37
C VAL A 154 17.12 -4.70 1.02
N HIS A 155 17.82 -5.04 -0.07
CA HIS A 155 17.20 -5.34 -1.36
C HIS A 155 16.75 -6.80 -1.45
N TYR A 156 15.80 -7.19 -0.61
CA TYR A 156 15.32 -8.55 -0.52
C TYR A 156 14.48 -8.97 -1.75
N GLY A 157 14.42 -10.27 -2.00
CA GLY A 157 13.58 -10.89 -3.02
C GLY A 157 13.39 -12.38 -2.73
N CYS A 158 12.20 -12.91 -2.97
CA CYS A 158 11.93 -14.33 -2.74
C CYS A 158 10.85 -14.84 -3.70
N ARG A 159 11.26 -15.61 -4.71
CA ARG A 159 10.33 -16.21 -5.68
C ARG A 159 9.31 -17.14 -5.01
N ASP A 160 9.76 -17.99 -4.10
CA ASP A 160 8.93 -19.00 -3.43
C ASP A 160 7.86 -18.38 -2.52
N ARG A 161 8.08 -17.13 -2.09
CA ARG A 161 7.14 -16.35 -1.27
C ARG A 161 6.51 -15.20 -2.05
N HIS A 162 6.57 -15.26 -3.38
CA HIS A 162 5.95 -14.28 -4.28
C HIS A 162 6.26 -12.83 -3.90
N PHE A 163 7.51 -12.56 -3.54
CA PHE A 163 8.01 -11.23 -3.23
C PHE A 163 9.04 -10.85 -4.28
N VAL A 164 8.67 -9.88 -5.12
CA VAL A 164 9.53 -9.41 -6.21
C VAL A 164 10.73 -8.67 -5.62
N THR A 165 11.90 -8.92 -6.20
CA THR A 165 13.15 -8.34 -5.71
C THR A 165 13.11 -6.82 -5.75
N ILE A 166 13.48 -6.20 -4.63
CA ILE A 166 13.59 -4.75 -4.47
C ILE A 166 14.68 -4.16 -5.39
N SER A 167 14.45 -2.92 -5.82
CA SER A 167 15.43 -2.05 -6.50
C SER A 167 15.39 -0.64 -5.93
N SER A 168 16.52 0.08 -5.91
CA SER A 168 16.59 1.46 -5.37
C SER A 168 15.71 2.50 -6.09
N PRO A 169 15.58 2.50 -7.43
CA PRO A 169 14.80 3.54 -8.12
C PRO A 169 13.34 3.56 -7.65
N LEU A 170 12.94 4.69 -7.09
CA LEU A 170 11.61 4.86 -6.49
C LEU A 170 10.52 4.74 -7.55
N ALA A 171 9.36 4.24 -7.10
CA ALA A 171 8.12 4.11 -7.87
C ALA A 171 8.16 3.22 -9.12
N THR A 172 9.34 2.82 -9.61
CA THR A 172 9.47 1.95 -10.80
C THR A 172 8.69 0.64 -10.69
N GLN A 173 8.53 0.12 -9.47
CA GLN A 173 7.75 -1.07 -9.20
C GLN A 173 6.23 -0.88 -9.38
N ILE A 174 5.73 0.36 -9.32
CA ILE A 174 4.30 0.66 -9.39
C ILE A 174 3.72 0.26 -10.75
N PRO A 175 4.18 0.76 -11.91
CA PRO A 175 3.68 0.32 -13.21
C PRO A 175 4.02 -1.15 -13.51
N GLN A 176 5.12 -1.68 -12.98
CA GLN A 176 5.46 -3.11 -13.12
C GLN A 176 4.44 -4.01 -12.42
N ALA A 177 4.01 -3.62 -11.21
CA ALA A 177 2.97 -4.31 -10.46
C ALA A 177 1.64 -4.30 -11.22
N VAL A 178 1.30 -3.21 -11.91
CA VAL A 178 0.12 -3.14 -12.79
C VAL A 178 0.21 -4.13 -13.94
N GLY A 179 1.36 -4.20 -14.61
CA GLY A 179 1.59 -5.19 -15.68
C GLY A 179 1.45 -6.63 -15.19
N ALA A 180 1.97 -6.93 -14.00
CA ALA A 180 1.80 -8.24 -13.36
C ALA A 180 0.33 -8.53 -13.00
N ALA A 181 -0.39 -7.54 -12.48
CA ALA A 181 -1.82 -7.67 -12.16
C ALA A 181 -2.66 -7.91 -13.43
N TYR A 182 -2.35 -7.20 -14.52
CA TYR A 182 -2.99 -7.41 -15.82
C TYR A 182 -2.74 -8.82 -16.36
N ALA A 183 -1.52 -9.33 -16.22
CA ALA A 183 -1.18 -10.70 -16.59
C ALA A 183 -1.93 -11.74 -15.72
N ILE A 184 -2.05 -11.49 -14.41
CA ILE A 184 -2.80 -12.34 -13.47
C ILE A 184 -4.30 -12.37 -13.83
N LYS A 185 -4.90 -11.23 -14.16
CA LYS A 185 -6.27 -11.15 -14.65
C LYS A 185 -6.46 -12.04 -15.89
N ARG A 186 -5.57 -11.92 -16.87
CA ARG A 186 -5.65 -12.72 -18.12
C ARG A 186 -5.43 -14.22 -17.89
N ALA A 187 -4.73 -14.59 -16.83
CA ALA A 187 -4.48 -15.98 -16.47
C ALA A 187 -5.61 -16.60 -15.63
N ASP A 188 -6.66 -15.84 -15.30
CA ASP A 188 -7.78 -16.26 -14.44
C ASP A 188 -7.32 -16.88 -13.10
N ALA A 189 -6.24 -16.34 -12.55
CA ALA A 189 -5.53 -16.98 -11.44
C ALA A 189 -6.13 -16.66 -10.06
N ASN A 190 -7.25 -15.92 -9.98
CA ASN A 190 -7.90 -15.47 -8.73
C ASN A 190 -6.91 -14.91 -7.67
N ARG A 191 -5.89 -14.18 -8.13
CA ARG A 191 -4.81 -13.62 -7.33
C ARG A 191 -4.83 -12.10 -7.40
N ALA A 192 -4.40 -11.46 -6.32
CA ALA A 192 -4.14 -10.03 -6.29
C ALA A 192 -2.65 -9.75 -6.46
N VAL A 193 -2.35 -8.52 -6.88
CA VAL A 193 -1.03 -7.90 -6.67
C VAL A 193 -1.18 -6.83 -5.60
N ILE A 194 -0.22 -6.74 -4.68
CA ILE A 194 -0.07 -5.60 -3.80
C ILE A 194 1.22 -4.85 -4.14
N CYS A 195 1.16 -3.53 -4.17
CA CYS A 195 2.30 -2.68 -4.47
C CYS A 195 2.48 -1.64 -3.37
N TYR A 196 3.56 -1.75 -2.61
CA TYR A 196 3.92 -0.80 -1.56
C TYR A 196 4.79 0.33 -2.09
N PHE A 197 4.57 1.53 -1.55
CA PHE A 197 5.38 2.72 -1.80
C PHE A 197 5.15 3.77 -0.70
N GLY A 198 6.09 4.69 -0.51
CA GLY A 198 5.98 5.83 0.38
C GLY A 198 5.31 7.03 -0.28
N GLU A 199 4.84 7.99 0.51
CA GLU A 199 4.20 9.21 0.00
C GLU A 199 5.15 10.06 -0.84
N GLY A 200 6.47 10.02 -0.56
CA GLY A 200 7.48 10.65 -1.40
C GLY A 200 7.65 9.98 -2.77
N ALA A 201 7.61 8.64 -2.81
CA ALA A 201 7.66 7.91 -4.08
C ALA A 201 6.39 8.15 -4.92
N ALA A 202 5.27 8.49 -4.30
CA ALA A 202 4.05 8.84 -5.01
C ALA A 202 4.13 10.16 -5.79
N SER A 203 5.20 10.95 -5.63
CA SER A 203 5.48 12.14 -6.44
C SER A 203 6.22 11.84 -7.75
N GLU A 204 6.73 10.62 -7.93
CA GLU A 204 7.36 10.18 -9.18
C GLU A 204 6.34 10.01 -10.31
N GLY A 205 6.78 10.22 -11.55
CA GLY A 205 5.93 10.05 -12.74
C GLY A 205 5.40 8.63 -12.91
N ASP A 206 6.16 7.62 -12.47
CA ASP A 206 5.76 6.22 -12.53
C ASP A 206 4.54 5.91 -11.64
N ALA A 207 4.34 6.66 -10.54
CA ALA A 207 3.14 6.52 -9.72
C ALA A 207 1.89 6.94 -10.50
N HIS A 208 1.94 8.08 -11.19
CA HIS A 208 0.87 8.54 -12.08
C HIS A 208 0.57 7.52 -13.19
N ALA A 209 1.62 7.01 -13.84
CA ALA A 209 1.49 6.00 -14.89
C ALA A 209 0.79 4.74 -14.36
N GLY A 210 1.26 4.20 -13.23
CA GLY A 210 0.68 3.01 -12.62
C GLY A 210 -0.78 3.19 -12.21
N PHE A 211 -1.12 4.29 -11.53
CA PHE A 211 -2.49 4.54 -11.10
C PHE A 211 -3.47 4.62 -12.28
N ASN A 212 -3.10 5.35 -13.33
CA ASN A 212 -3.95 5.48 -14.51
C ASN A 212 -4.08 4.16 -15.29
N PHE A 213 -2.97 3.43 -15.48
CA PHE A 213 -3.00 2.14 -16.18
C PHE A 213 -3.81 1.10 -15.43
N ALA A 214 -3.71 1.05 -14.10
CA ALA A 214 -4.47 0.08 -13.31
C ALA A 214 -5.98 0.31 -13.41
N ALA A 215 -6.42 1.57 -13.47
CA ALA A 215 -7.84 1.91 -13.61
C ALA A 215 -8.34 1.61 -15.02
N THR A 216 -7.67 2.13 -16.05
CA THR A 216 -8.10 1.98 -17.46
C THR A 216 -7.99 0.54 -17.97
N LEU A 217 -7.06 -0.24 -17.43
CA LEU A 217 -6.89 -1.65 -17.79
C LEU A 217 -7.59 -2.60 -16.82
N GLU A 218 -8.35 -2.11 -15.85
CA GLU A 218 -9.12 -2.90 -14.88
C GLU A 218 -8.24 -3.99 -14.23
N CYS A 219 -7.23 -3.57 -13.47
CA CYS A 219 -6.26 -4.49 -12.87
C CYS A 219 -6.64 -4.88 -11.43
N PRO A 220 -6.51 -6.16 -11.04
CA PRO A 220 -6.72 -6.64 -9.67
C PRO A 220 -5.52 -6.32 -8.77
N ILE A 221 -5.34 -5.03 -8.45
CA ILE A 221 -4.19 -4.52 -7.69
C ILE A 221 -4.60 -3.67 -6.49
N VAL A 222 -3.87 -3.84 -5.39
CA VAL A 222 -3.93 -2.98 -4.21
C VAL A 222 -2.66 -2.12 -4.15
N PHE A 223 -2.82 -0.81 -4.32
CA PHE A 223 -1.79 0.18 -4.03
C PHE A 223 -1.78 0.47 -2.54
N PHE A 224 -0.65 0.27 -1.88
CA PHE A 224 -0.48 0.46 -0.45
C PHE A 224 0.55 1.56 -0.20
N CYS A 225 0.06 2.78 0.02
CA CYS A 225 0.88 3.93 0.33
C CYS A 225 1.16 4.00 1.83
N ARG A 226 2.44 4.04 2.21
CA ARG A 226 2.89 4.31 3.58
C ARG A 226 3.20 5.80 3.69
N ASN A 227 2.36 6.55 4.40
CA ASN A 227 2.55 7.98 4.60
C ASN A 227 3.03 8.22 6.03
N ASN A 228 4.34 8.37 6.20
CA ASN A 228 4.98 8.60 7.49
C ASN A 228 5.33 10.08 7.72
N GLY A 229 4.91 10.97 6.82
CA GLY A 229 5.14 12.40 6.91
C GLY A 229 6.47 12.89 6.33
N TYR A 230 7.39 12.02 5.94
CA TYR A 230 8.74 12.39 5.49
C TYR A 230 9.33 11.51 4.38
N ALA A 231 9.88 12.18 3.36
CA ALA A 231 10.80 11.59 2.39
C ALA A 231 12.24 12.02 2.69
N ILE A 232 12.97 11.19 3.44
CA ILE A 232 14.33 11.46 3.94
C ILE A 232 14.36 12.68 4.87
N SER A 233 14.43 13.89 4.33
CA SER A 233 14.41 15.16 5.07
C SER A 233 13.28 16.09 4.63
N THR A 234 12.56 15.74 3.56
CA THR A 234 11.49 16.55 2.99
C THR A 234 10.16 16.23 3.69
N PRO A 235 9.57 17.18 4.43
CA PRO A 235 8.26 16.99 5.04
C PRO A 235 7.14 17.00 3.98
N THR A 236 6.00 16.39 4.30
CA THR A 236 4.83 16.33 3.38
C THR A 236 4.32 17.68 2.90
N SER A 237 4.48 18.76 3.67
CA SER A 237 4.13 20.13 3.28
C SER A 237 4.93 20.66 2.07
N GLU A 238 6.12 20.11 1.84
CA GLU A 238 6.97 20.35 0.69
C GLU A 238 6.83 19.26 -0.39
N GLN A 239 6.23 18.12 -0.05
CA GLN A 239 6.00 17.01 -0.96
C GLN A 239 4.74 17.20 -1.81
N TYR A 240 3.64 17.66 -1.20
CA TYR A 240 2.37 17.88 -1.88
C TYR A 240 1.49 18.91 -1.17
N ARG A 241 0.45 19.40 -1.87
CA ARG A 241 -0.53 20.36 -1.33
C ARG A 241 -1.98 19.86 -1.34
N GLY A 242 -2.21 18.69 -1.94
CA GLY A 242 -3.48 17.99 -1.80
C GLY A 242 -3.59 17.30 -0.45
N ASP A 243 -4.73 16.68 -0.22
CA ASP A 243 -4.97 15.91 0.99
C ASP A 243 -4.37 14.49 0.88
N GLY A 244 -3.05 14.42 1.06
CA GLY A 244 -2.32 13.16 1.03
C GLY A 244 -2.40 12.46 -0.33
N ILE A 245 -2.23 11.15 -0.27
CA ILE A 245 -2.24 10.27 -1.44
C ILE A 245 -3.63 9.68 -1.67
N ALA A 246 -4.40 9.39 -0.62
CA ALA A 246 -5.76 8.84 -0.75
C ALA A 246 -6.67 9.74 -1.61
N ALA A 247 -6.56 11.07 -1.49
CA ALA A 247 -7.35 12.01 -2.28
C ALA A 247 -7.02 12.01 -3.78
N ARG A 248 -5.86 11.46 -4.19
CA ARG A 248 -5.47 11.35 -5.61
C ARG A 248 -6.24 10.23 -6.30
N GLY A 249 -6.55 9.15 -5.58
CA GLY A 249 -7.11 7.94 -6.16
C GLY A 249 -8.45 8.13 -6.90
N PRO A 250 -9.46 8.82 -6.32
CA PRO A 250 -10.72 9.10 -7.02
C PRO A 250 -10.54 9.83 -8.36
N GLY A 251 -9.50 10.66 -8.49
CA GLY A 251 -9.17 11.36 -9.74
C GLY A 251 -8.80 10.44 -10.90
N TYR A 252 -8.36 9.20 -10.64
CA TYR A 252 -8.14 8.17 -11.66
C TYR A 252 -9.27 7.11 -11.68
N GLY A 253 -10.29 7.22 -10.83
CA GLY A 253 -11.29 6.18 -10.64
C GLY A 253 -10.86 5.02 -9.73
N LEU A 254 -9.83 5.20 -8.89
CA LEU A 254 -9.47 4.21 -7.86
C LEU A 254 -10.37 4.32 -6.63
N MET A 255 -10.84 3.18 -6.13
CA MET A 255 -11.47 3.10 -4.81
C MET A 255 -10.40 3.32 -3.74
N SER A 256 -10.58 4.33 -2.89
CA SER A 256 -9.50 4.82 -2.02
C SER A 256 -9.94 4.92 -0.56
N ILE A 257 -9.05 4.57 0.37
CA ILE A 257 -9.28 4.66 1.82
C ILE A 257 -8.01 5.10 2.54
N ARG A 258 -8.16 5.82 3.66
CA ARG A 258 -7.09 6.15 4.59
C ARG A 258 -7.26 5.37 5.89
N VAL A 259 -6.18 4.81 6.43
CA VAL A 259 -6.19 3.99 7.65
C VAL A 259 -5.12 4.44 8.63
N ASP A 260 -5.33 4.18 9.92
CA ASP A 260 -4.29 4.30 10.95
C ASP A 260 -3.30 3.14 10.78
N GLY A 261 -2.08 3.45 10.33
CA GLY A 261 -1.02 2.48 10.11
C GLY A 261 -0.47 1.86 11.40
N ASN A 262 -0.71 2.48 12.56
CA ASN A 262 -0.35 1.94 13.88
C ASN A 262 -1.42 0.98 14.43
N ASP A 263 -2.59 0.91 13.78
CA ASP A 263 -3.62 -0.07 14.08
C ASP A 263 -3.54 -1.25 13.09
N VAL A 264 -2.89 -2.32 13.53
CA VAL A 264 -2.71 -3.54 12.72
C VAL A 264 -4.05 -4.15 12.27
N PHE A 265 -5.14 -3.96 13.02
CA PHE A 265 -6.46 -4.46 12.64
C PHE A 265 -7.11 -3.57 11.59
N ALA A 266 -6.94 -2.25 11.70
CA ALA A 266 -7.41 -1.32 10.67
C ALA A 266 -6.76 -1.61 9.31
N VAL A 267 -5.43 -1.78 9.32
CA VAL A 267 -4.65 -2.19 8.15
C VAL A 267 -5.11 -3.54 7.60
N TYR A 268 -5.29 -4.53 8.46
CA TYR A 268 -5.75 -5.86 8.07
C TYR A 268 -7.11 -5.80 7.37
N ASN A 269 -8.08 -5.07 7.95
CA ASN A 269 -9.44 -4.99 7.41
C ASN A 269 -9.47 -4.33 6.04
N ALA A 270 -8.85 -3.16 5.91
CA ALA A 270 -8.81 -2.42 4.66
C ALA A 270 -8.13 -3.25 3.57
N THR A 271 -7.02 -3.91 3.91
CA THR A 271 -6.32 -4.79 2.96
C THR A 271 -7.15 -6.01 2.60
N LYS A 272 -7.87 -6.61 3.55
CA LYS A 272 -8.68 -7.82 3.32
C LYS A 272 -9.83 -7.53 2.37
N GLU A 273 -10.52 -6.41 2.59
CA GLU A 273 -11.63 -6.00 1.74
C GLU A 273 -11.16 -5.52 0.37
N ALA A 274 -10.08 -4.71 0.31
CA ALA A 274 -9.48 -4.31 -0.95
C ALA A 274 -9.03 -5.51 -1.77
N ARG A 275 -8.39 -6.51 -1.16
CA ARG A 275 -7.99 -7.75 -1.83
C ARG A 275 -9.19 -8.55 -2.35
N ARG A 276 -10.23 -8.70 -1.52
CA ARG A 276 -11.46 -9.42 -1.90
C ARG A 276 -12.11 -8.79 -3.14
N ARG A 277 -12.28 -7.47 -3.13
CA ARG A 277 -12.91 -6.73 -4.22
C ARG A 277 -12.02 -6.60 -5.44
N ALA A 278 -10.72 -6.35 -5.28
CA ALA A 278 -9.80 -6.24 -6.40
C ALA A 278 -9.81 -7.50 -7.28
N VAL A 279 -9.83 -8.69 -6.66
CA VAL A 279 -9.91 -9.96 -7.38
C VAL A 279 -11.29 -10.20 -7.99
N ALA A 280 -12.37 -9.88 -7.28
CA ALA A 280 -13.74 -10.12 -7.75
C ALA A 280 -14.19 -9.15 -8.86
N GLU A 281 -13.76 -7.89 -8.78
CA GLU A 281 -14.24 -6.79 -9.62
C GLU A 281 -13.22 -6.40 -10.70
N ASN A 282 -11.98 -6.93 -10.64
CA ASN A 282 -10.86 -6.49 -11.48
C ASN A 282 -10.67 -4.97 -11.45
N GLN A 283 -10.73 -4.39 -10.25
CA GLN A 283 -10.60 -2.95 -10.04
C GLN A 283 -9.49 -2.64 -9.06
N PRO A 284 -8.77 -1.52 -9.24
CA PRO A 284 -7.67 -1.18 -8.36
C PRO A 284 -8.16 -0.44 -7.11
N PHE A 285 -7.51 -0.74 -5.99
CA PHE A 285 -7.77 -0.11 -4.69
C PHE A 285 -6.53 0.62 -4.19
N LEU A 286 -6.72 1.77 -3.54
CA LEU A 286 -5.66 2.55 -2.91
C LEU A 286 -5.89 2.63 -1.39
N ILE A 287 -4.91 2.19 -0.62
CA ILE A 287 -4.87 2.33 0.83
C ILE A 287 -3.74 3.28 1.17
N GLU A 288 -4.04 4.39 1.85
CA GLU A 288 -3.06 5.26 2.48
C GLU A 288 -3.01 4.96 3.99
N ALA A 289 -1.93 4.33 4.44
CA ALA A 289 -1.69 4.07 5.86
C ALA A 289 -0.85 5.19 6.47
N MET A 290 -1.43 5.91 7.42
CA MET A 290 -0.77 7.00 8.15
C MET A 290 0.07 6.44 9.30
N THR A 291 1.36 6.75 9.36
CA THR A 291 2.25 6.21 10.41
C THR A 291 3.34 7.20 10.85
N TYR A 292 4.22 6.78 11.78
CA TYR A 292 5.40 7.52 12.24
C TYR A 292 6.51 6.59 12.76
#